data_AF-A0A2A5SMX7-F1
#
_entry.id   AF-A0A2A5SMX7-F1
#
_cell.length_a   1.000
_cell.length_b   1.000
_cell.length_c   1.000
_cell.angle_alpha   90.00
_cell.angle_beta   90.00
_cell.angle_gamma   90.00
#
_symmetry.space_group_name_H-M   'P 1'
#
loop_
_entity.id
_entity.type
_entity.pdbx_description
1 polymer ?
#
loop_
_entity_poly.entity_id
_entity_poly.type
_entity_poly.pdbx_seq_one_letter_code
_entity_poly.pdbx_strand_id
1 'polypeptide(L)'
;MTKYFRLLPFPEGEDKFNEFKEKGFVSIGWWELFSVTDLTREQIKERYMETYPTSTVHASRLVASYFIKLQEMTPGDVILIPYSGEYHFFEVEGKYFFDNEEQDIALKQRIKVKFIKKLNKNSFSTKFRKSIGVQPTLTYLGEYKDEIESALLGDDPISLSKQKAFVYTESSGSISLSYSDNISKKILKEFFDKVLDEI
;
A
#
# COMPACT_ATOMS: atom_id res chain seq x y z
N MET A 1 9.48 11.24 11.78
CA MET A 1 8.03 11.05 11.51
C MET A 1 7.91 9.79 10.67
N THR A 2 7.10 8.83 11.07
CA THR A 2 6.89 7.57 10.34
C THR A 2 6.32 7.84 8.96
N LYS A 3 6.95 7.25 7.93
CA LYS A 3 6.47 7.26 6.55
C LYS A 3 5.74 5.96 6.24
N TYR A 4 4.78 6.06 5.32
CA TYR A 4 3.95 4.95 4.89
C TYR A 4 4.13 4.72 3.41
N PHE A 5 4.32 3.47 3.00
CA PHE A 5 4.55 3.10 1.61
C PHE A 5 3.65 1.94 1.21
N ARG A 6 3.28 1.88 -0.06
CA ARG A 6 2.70 0.70 -0.70
C ARG A 6 3.79 -0.03 -1.47
N LEU A 7 3.88 -1.35 -1.32
CA LEU A 7 4.74 -2.21 -2.13
C LEU A 7 3.94 -3.36 -2.77
N LEU A 8 4.20 -3.67 -4.05
CA LEU A 8 3.68 -4.88 -4.69
C LEU A 8 4.67 -6.05 -4.55
N PRO A 9 4.22 -7.27 -4.23
CA PRO A 9 5.08 -8.40 -3.96
C PRO A 9 5.49 -9.16 -5.23
N PHE A 10 5.65 -8.45 -6.35
CA PHE A 10 5.92 -9.03 -7.67
C PHE A 10 7.26 -8.58 -8.29
N PRO A 11 8.40 -8.68 -7.57
CA PRO A 11 9.69 -8.39 -8.19
C PRO A 11 9.94 -9.34 -9.36
N GLU A 12 10.48 -8.83 -10.47
CA GLU A 12 10.65 -9.60 -11.73
C GLU A 12 9.38 -10.26 -12.27
N GLY A 13 8.20 -9.81 -11.82
CA GLY A 13 6.91 -10.42 -12.19
C GLY A 13 6.59 -11.71 -11.45
N GLU A 14 7.38 -12.12 -10.47
CA GLU A 14 7.19 -13.33 -9.67
C GLU A 14 6.52 -13.02 -8.34
N ASP A 15 5.51 -13.79 -7.93
CA ASP A 15 4.90 -13.66 -6.61
C ASP A 15 5.87 -14.10 -5.52
N LYS A 16 6.34 -13.14 -4.70
CA LYS A 16 7.27 -13.36 -3.58
C LYS A 16 6.66 -13.04 -2.22
N PHE A 17 5.32 -12.94 -2.13
CA PHE A 17 4.67 -12.47 -0.91
C PHE A 17 4.99 -13.36 0.31
N ASN A 18 4.95 -14.69 0.13
CA ASN A 18 5.21 -15.62 1.23
C ASN A 18 6.68 -15.54 1.67
N GLU A 19 7.60 -15.46 0.72
CA GLU A 19 9.03 -15.30 0.97
C GLU A 19 9.30 -14.02 1.75
N PHE A 20 8.62 -12.92 1.42
CA PHE A 20 8.79 -11.66 2.15
C PHE A 20 8.41 -11.81 3.62
N LYS A 21 7.29 -12.49 3.87
CA LYS A 21 6.77 -12.72 5.21
C LYS A 21 7.63 -13.68 6.02
N GLU A 22 8.08 -14.77 5.40
CA GLU A 22 8.85 -15.83 6.06
C GLU A 22 10.31 -15.42 6.30
N LYS A 23 10.94 -14.75 5.33
CA LYS A 23 12.36 -14.37 5.41
C LYS A 23 12.60 -13.01 6.08
N GLY A 24 11.55 -12.22 6.34
CA GLY A 24 11.69 -10.94 7.07
C GLY A 24 12.36 -9.83 6.26
N PHE A 25 12.12 -9.80 4.95
CA PHE A 25 12.54 -8.69 4.08
C PHE A 25 11.56 -8.53 2.93
N VAL A 26 11.51 -7.35 2.31
CA VAL A 26 10.83 -7.19 1.02
C VAL A 26 11.87 -6.84 -0.04
N SER A 27 11.53 -7.13 -1.30
CA SER A 27 12.39 -6.88 -2.44
C SER A 27 11.68 -6.12 -3.55
N ILE A 28 12.45 -5.42 -4.37
CA ILE A 28 12.01 -4.95 -5.69
C ILE A 28 12.87 -5.63 -6.78
N GLY A 29 12.40 -5.65 -8.02
CA GLY A 29 13.17 -6.19 -9.15
C GLY A 29 14.34 -5.29 -9.57
N TRP A 30 14.71 -5.35 -10.85
CA TRP A 30 15.80 -4.61 -11.47
C TRP A 30 17.17 -4.94 -10.86
N TRP A 31 17.44 -6.24 -10.76
CA TRP A 31 18.68 -6.74 -10.17
C TRP A 31 19.94 -6.36 -10.98
N GLU A 32 19.83 -6.20 -12.30
CA GLU A 32 20.94 -5.83 -13.19
C GLU A 32 21.44 -4.39 -12.97
N LEU A 33 20.69 -3.57 -12.20
CA LEU A 33 21.19 -2.26 -11.75
C LEU A 33 22.24 -2.37 -10.64
N PHE A 34 22.42 -3.58 -10.09
CA PHE A 34 23.23 -3.89 -8.93
C PHE A 34 22.86 -2.99 -7.74
N SER A 35 23.79 -2.79 -6.80
CA SER A 35 23.61 -1.84 -5.72
C SER A 35 23.46 -0.42 -6.28
N VAL A 36 22.40 0.26 -5.85
CA VAL A 36 22.17 1.69 -6.11
C VAL A 36 22.41 2.55 -4.88
N THR A 37 23.07 2.00 -3.87
CA THR A 37 23.37 2.71 -2.62
C THR A 37 24.12 4.01 -2.93
N ASP A 38 23.69 5.10 -2.30
CA ASP A 38 24.25 6.46 -2.42
C ASP A 38 24.12 7.10 -3.82
N LEU A 39 23.40 6.45 -4.75
CA LEU A 39 23.13 7.05 -6.05
C LEU A 39 21.97 8.03 -6.00
N THR A 40 22.16 9.14 -6.71
CA THR A 40 21.10 10.12 -6.95
C THR A 40 20.06 9.58 -7.92
N ARG A 41 18.90 10.25 -7.96
CA ARG A 41 17.82 9.89 -8.88
C ARG A 41 18.28 9.91 -10.34
N GLU A 42 19.08 10.91 -10.70
CA GLU A 42 19.64 11.11 -12.04
C GLU A 42 20.60 9.98 -12.40
N GLN A 43 21.51 9.62 -11.50
CA GLN A 43 22.44 8.50 -11.69
C GLN A 43 21.72 7.17 -11.86
N ILE A 44 20.64 6.93 -11.10
CA ILE A 44 19.83 5.71 -11.25
C ILE A 44 19.11 5.69 -12.60
N LYS A 45 18.59 6.84 -13.07
CA LYS A 45 17.96 6.95 -14.40
C LYS A 45 18.94 6.66 -15.53
N GLU A 46 20.14 7.23 -15.45
CA GLU A 46 21.20 7.02 -16.45
C GLU A 46 21.59 5.54 -16.51
N ARG A 47 21.93 4.94 -15.36
CA ARG A 47 22.25 3.52 -15.25
C ARG A 47 21.11 2.63 -15.77
N TYR A 48 19.86 2.97 -15.45
CA TYR A 48 18.71 2.23 -15.96
C TYR A 48 18.62 2.25 -17.48
N MET A 49 18.83 3.41 -18.11
CA MET A 49 18.78 3.52 -19.58
C MET A 49 19.96 2.80 -20.25
N GLU A 50 21.13 2.77 -19.62
CA GLU A 50 22.28 2.00 -20.10
C GLU A 50 22.04 0.48 -19.99
N THR A 51 21.46 0.04 -18.88
CA THR A 51 21.17 -1.39 -18.61
C THR A 51 20.01 -1.90 -19.47
N TYR A 52 19.00 -1.06 -19.69
CA TYR A 52 17.77 -1.39 -20.43
C TYR A 52 17.58 -0.45 -21.63
N PRO A 53 18.38 -0.57 -22.70
CA PRO A 53 18.42 0.41 -23.81
C PRO A 53 17.12 0.51 -24.62
N THR A 54 16.26 -0.51 -24.56
CA THR A 54 14.94 -0.53 -25.22
C THR A 54 13.82 0.04 -24.34
N SER A 55 14.11 0.41 -23.08
CA SER A 55 13.14 0.98 -22.16
C SER A 55 12.81 2.44 -22.48
N THR A 56 11.67 2.89 -21.93
CA THR A 56 11.22 4.27 -22.09
C THR A 56 11.80 5.20 -21.00
N VAL A 57 11.90 6.50 -21.34
CA VAL A 57 12.21 7.56 -20.37
C VAL A 57 11.20 7.60 -19.21
N HIS A 58 9.95 7.21 -19.45
CA HIS A 58 8.95 7.11 -18.40
C HIS A 58 9.29 5.99 -17.40
N ALA A 59 9.69 4.82 -17.89
CA ALA A 59 10.10 3.69 -17.05
C ALA A 59 11.33 4.05 -16.19
N SER A 60 12.34 4.72 -16.76
CA SER A 60 13.53 5.12 -15.99
C SER A 60 13.19 6.07 -14.84
N ARG A 61 12.27 7.02 -15.05
CA ARG A 61 11.78 7.92 -14.01
C ARG A 61 11.04 7.17 -12.90
N LEU A 62 10.19 6.20 -13.26
CA LEU A 62 9.46 5.39 -12.28
C LEU A 62 10.40 4.52 -11.45
N VAL A 63 11.31 3.79 -12.11
CA VAL A 63 12.25 2.88 -11.43
C VAL A 63 13.18 3.66 -10.50
N ALA A 64 13.74 4.78 -10.95
CA ALA A 64 14.53 5.65 -10.09
C ALA A 64 13.72 6.18 -8.90
N SER A 65 12.44 6.50 -9.10
CA SER A 65 11.54 6.88 -8.01
C SER A 65 11.32 5.76 -6.99
N TYR A 66 11.34 4.49 -7.40
CA TYR A 66 11.25 3.36 -6.47
C TYR A 66 12.52 3.25 -5.62
N PHE A 67 13.68 3.23 -6.26
CA PHE A 67 14.96 3.12 -5.55
C PHE A 67 15.21 4.29 -4.59
N ILE A 68 14.85 5.52 -4.97
CA ILE A 68 14.94 6.67 -4.06
C ILE A 68 14.05 6.47 -2.83
N LYS A 69 12.79 6.02 -3.00
CA LYS A 69 11.92 5.73 -1.85
C LYS A 69 12.48 4.61 -0.97
N LEU A 70 13.06 3.57 -1.59
CA LEU A 70 13.66 2.45 -0.87
C LEU A 70 14.89 2.90 -0.06
N GLN A 71 15.72 3.79 -0.61
CA GLN A 71 16.86 4.39 0.10
C GLN A 71 16.44 5.36 1.20
N GLU A 72 15.31 6.06 1.03
CA GLU A 72 14.76 7.01 2.01
C GLU A 72 14.02 6.35 3.19
N MET A 73 13.75 5.04 3.11
CA MET A 73 13.12 4.28 4.18
C MET A 73 14.08 4.13 5.36
N THR A 74 13.51 4.30 6.55
CA THR A 74 14.23 4.20 7.82
C THR A 74 13.51 3.27 8.78
N PRO A 75 14.22 2.68 9.77
CA PRO A 75 13.57 1.86 10.78
C PRO A 75 12.38 2.57 11.43
N GLY A 76 11.25 1.87 11.55
CA GLY A 76 9.98 2.40 12.03
C GLY A 76 9.04 2.94 10.94
N ASP A 77 9.48 3.04 9.67
CA ASP A 77 8.58 3.25 8.53
C ASP A 77 7.72 2.01 8.28
N VAL A 78 6.57 2.18 7.61
CA VAL A 78 5.60 1.10 7.38
C VAL A 78 5.40 0.85 5.90
N ILE A 79 5.44 -0.43 5.52
CA ILE A 79 5.12 -0.92 4.18
C ILE A 79 3.80 -1.68 4.23
N LEU A 80 2.85 -1.25 3.41
CA LEU A 80 1.58 -1.89 3.14
C LEU A 80 1.68 -2.70 1.84
N ILE A 81 1.42 -3.99 1.92
CA ILE A 81 1.33 -4.90 0.77
C ILE A 81 -0.12 -5.35 0.58
N PRO A 82 -0.80 -4.92 -0.50
CA PRO A 82 -2.11 -5.44 -0.85
C PRO A 82 -1.94 -6.83 -1.47
N TYR A 83 -2.48 -7.86 -0.82
CA TYR A 83 -2.35 -9.24 -1.28
C TYR A 83 -3.56 -10.07 -0.88
N SER A 84 -4.07 -10.91 -1.80
CA SER A 84 -5.19 -11.83 -1.55
C SER A 84 -6.42 -11.21 -0.86
N GLY A 85 -6.73 -9.95 -1.20
CA GLY A 85 -7.90 -9.22 -0.66
C GLY A 85 -7.70 -8.58 0.72
N GLU A 86 -6.52 -8.71 1.32
CA GLU A 86 -6.14 -8.11 2.60
C GLU A 86 -5.00 -7.09 2.41
N TYR A 87 -4.85 -6.21 3.39
CA TYR A 87 -3.69 -5.31 3.51
C TYR A 87 -2.76 -5.82 4.60
N HIS A 88 -1.52 -6.09 4.22
CA HIS A 88 -0.49 -6.63 5.10
C HIS A 88 0.50 -5.53 5.44
N PHE A 89 0.69 -5.30 6.74
CA PHE A 89 1.54 -4.23 7.24
C PHE A 89 2.85 -4.82 7.75
N PHE A 90 3.94 -4.20 7.32
CA PHE A 90 5.30 -4.54 7.70
C PHE A 90 6.00 -3.30 8.22
N GLU A 91 6.72 -3.43 9.33
CA GLU A 91 7.60 -2.38 9.86
C GLU A 91 8.98 -2.54 9.23
N VAL A 92 9.58 -1.45 8.77
CA VAL A 92 10.97 -1.41 8.32
C VAL A 92 11.88 -1.56 9.54
N GLU A 93 12.82 -2.52 9.50
CA GLU A 93 13.80 -2.74 10.56
C GLU A 93 15.24 -2.34 10.16
N GLY A 94 15.48 -2.14 8.87
CA GLY A 94 16.82 -1.88 8.33
C GLY A 94 16.79 -0.94 7.14
N LYS A 95 17.99 -0.60 6.66
CA LYS A 95 18.16 0.18 5.43
C LYS A 95 18.14 -0.74 4.21
N TYR A 96 17.97 -0.12 3.04
CA TYR A 96 18.19 -0.76 1.76
C TYR A 96 19.60 -1.40 1.68
N PHE A 97 19.67 -2.60 1.10
CA PHE A 97 20.92 -3.22 0.69
C PHE A 97 20.71 -4.11 -0.55
N PHE A 98 21.77 -4.29 -1.33
CA PHE A 98 21.80 -5.23 -2.43
C PHE A 98 22.51 -6.51 -2.01
N ASP A 99 21.82 -7.65 -2.10
CA ASP A 99 22.37 -8.96 -1.76
C ASP A 99 22.96 -9.62 -3.02
N ASN A 100 24.28 -9.53 -3.15
CA ASN A 100 24.97 -10.13 -4.29
C ASN A 100 25.05 -11.66 -4.21
N GLU A 101 24.94 -12.24 -3.00
CA GLU A 101 25.05 -13.69 -2.77
C GLU A 101 23.73 -14.43 -2.98
N GLU A 102 22.60 -13.72 -2.88
CA GLU A 102 21.28 -14.29 -3.18
C GLU A 102 21.23 -14.86 -4.61
N GLN A 103 20.71 -16.07 -4.76
CA GLN A 103 20.61 -16.75 -6.05
C GLN A 103 19.32 -16.38 -6.79
N ASP A 104 18.24 -16.13 -6.05
CA ASP A 104 17.00 -15.62 -6.62
C ASP A 104 17.13 -14.13 -6.98
N ILE A 105 17.24 -13.85 -8.28
CA ILE A 105 17.42 -12.50 -8.81
C ILE A 105 16.33 -11.52 -8.37
N ALA A 106 15.08 -12.00 -8.20
CA ALA A 106 13.96 -11.18 -7.78
C ALA A 106 14.07 -10.74 -6.31
N LEU A 107 14.94 -11.39 -5.54
CA LEU A 107 15.16 -11.13 -4.13
C LEU A 107 16.46 -10.37 -3.85
N LYS A 108 17.15 -9.79 -4.85
CA LYS A 108 18.44 -9.11 -4.63
C LYS A 108 18.35 -7.69 -4.04
N GLN A 109 17.29 -6.91 -4.33
CA GLN A 109 17.18 -5.51 -3.89
C GLN A 109 16.34 -5.40 -2.61
N ARG A 110 16.96 -5.51 -1.43
CA ARG A 110 16.27 -5.79 -0.17
C ARG A 110 16.08 -4.59 0.73
N ILE A 111 15.03 -4.67 1.55
CA ILE A 111 14.94 -3.96 2.83
C ILE A 111 14.41 -4.91 3.90
N LYS A 112 15.06 -4.92 5.07
CA LYS A 112 14.66 -5.78 6.19
C LYS A 112 13.36 -5.26 6.80
N VAL A 113 12.41 -6.16 7.03
CA VAL A 113 11.11 -5.82 7.61
C VAL A 113 10.64 -6.86 8.61
N LYS A 114 9.68 -6.46 9.44
CA LYS A 114 8.94 -7.34 10.34
C LYS A 114 7.45 -7.24 10.06
N PHE A 115 6.79 -8.38 9.92
CA PHE A 115 5.34 -8.42 9.80
C PHE A 115 4.66 -7.91 11.08
N ILE A 116 3.75 -6.95 10.95
CA ILE A 116 2.98 -6.37 12.06
C ILE A 116 1.65 -7.10 12.17
N LYS A 117 0.78 -6.94 11.16
CA LYS A 117 -0.56 -7.51 11.10
C LYS A 117 -1.14 -7.43 9.71
N LYS A 118 -2.27 -8.10 9.51
CA LYS A 118 -3.08 -7.99 8.30
C LYS A 118 -4.47 -7.49 8.66
N LEU A 119 -5.08 -6.72 7.75
CA LEU A 119 -6.42 -6.16 7.92
C LEU A 119 -7.25 -6.41 6.66
N ASN A 120 -8.55 -6.59 6.87
CA ASN A 120 -9.49 -6.68 5.76
C ASN A 120 -9.51 -5.34 5.01
N LYS A 121 -9.37 -5.36 3.69
CA LYS A 121 -9.40 -4.13 2.89
C LYS A 121 -10.70 -3.32 3.10
N ASN A 122 -11.81 -3.98 3.40
CA ASN A 122 -13.12 -3.34 3.60
C ASN A 122 -13.21 -2.52 4.89
N SER A 123 -12.25 -2.66 5.80
CA SER A 123 -12.10 -1.77 6.96
C SER A 123 -11.56 -0.39 6.57
N PHE A 124 -11.16 -0.19 5.32
CA PHE A 124 -10.66 1.08 4.80
C PHE A 124 -11.70 1.77 3.91
N SER A 125 -11.58 3.09 3.85
CA SER A 125 -12.41 3.98 3.05
C SER A 125 -12.42 3.57 1.57
N THR A 126 -13.51 3.89 0.89
CA THR A 126 -13.60 3.63 -0.56
C THR A 126 -12.53 4.42 -1.32
N LYS A 127 -12.18 5.63 -0.87
CA LYS A 127 -11.10 6.44 -1.45
C LYS A 127 -9.75 5.72 -1.33
N PHE A 128 -9.40 5.26 -0.13
CA PHE A 128 -8.16 4.53 0.12
C PHE A 128 -8.06 3.29 -0.76
N ARG A 129 -9.10 2.44 -0.74
CA ARG A 129 -9.11 1.18 -1.51
C ARG A 129 -8.90 1.41 -3.01
N LYS A 130 -9.55 2.42 -3.57
CA LYS A 130 -9.39 2.79 -4.99
C LYS A 130 -7.98 3.28 -5.29
N SER A 131 -7.42 4.09 -4.41
CA SER A 131 -6.05 4.62 -4.55
C SER A 131 -5.00 3.50 -4.54
N ILE A 132 -5.05 2.59 -3.56
CA ILE A 132 -4.11 1.47 -3.45
C ILE A 132 -4.16 0.53 -4.67
N GLY A 133 -5.33 0.39 -5.32
CA GLY A 133 -5.51 -0.52 -6.45
C GLY A 133 -4.80 -0.09 -7.74
N VAL A 134 -4.57 1.20 -7.95
CA VAL A 134 -4.05 1.75 -9.22
C VAL A 134 -2.60 2.25 -9.14
N GLN A 135 -1.99 2.17 -7.96
CA GLN A 135 -0.66 2.71 -7.73
C GLN A 135 0.46 1.84 -8.34
N PRO A 136 1.57 2.46 -8.76
CA PRO A 136 2.77 1.74 -9.19
C PRO A 136 3.45 0.95 -8.06
N THR A 137 4.39 0.05 -8.40
CA THR A 137 5.04 -0.93 -7.50
C THR A 137 5.38 -0.39 -6.13
N LEU A 138 6.07 0.76 -6.05
CA LEU A 138 6.43 1.40 -4.79
C LEU A 138 5.97 2.86 -4.74
N THR A 139 5.01 3.16 -3.87
CA THR A 139 4.36 4.47 -3.77
C THR A 139 4.32 4.98 -2.33
N TYR A 140 4.53 6.27 -2.13
CA TYR A 140 4.38 6.91 -0.82
C TYR A 140 2.91 7.18 -0.52
N LEU A 141 2.46 6.84 0.69
CA LEU A 141 1.07 6.90 1.15
C LEU A 141 0.82 8.04 2.15
N GLY A 142 1.59 9.12 2.11
CA GLY A 142 1.46 10.23 3.07
C GLY A 142 0.07 10.85 3.15
N GLU A 143 -0.69 10.85 2.05
CA GLU A 143 -2.09 11.34 2.02
C GLU A 143 -3.04 10.51 2.90
N TYR A 144 -2.68 9.25 3.18
CA TYR A 144 -3.50 8.30 3.93
C TYR A 144 -2.91 7.96 5.31
N LYS A 145 -1.99 8.80 5.80
CA LYS A 145 -1.30 8.59 7.08
C LYS A 145 -2.27 8.32 8.22
N ASP A 146 -3.26 9.18 8.41
CA ASP A 146 -4.18 9.08 9.55
C ASP A 146 -5.01 7.80 9.50
N GLU A 147 -5.49 7.42 8.30
CA GLU A 147 -6.23 6.17 8.09
C GLU A 147 -5.38 4.93 8.38
N ILE A 148 -4.11 4.95 7.98
CA ILE A 148 -3.18 3.85 8.28
C ILE A 148 -2.83 3.81 9.78
N GLU A 149 -2.64 4.96 10.42
CA GLU A 149 -2.33 5.05 11.85
C GLU A 149 -3.47 4.53 12.72
N SER A 150 -4.72 4.96 12.46
CA SER A 150 -5.90 4.40 13.12
C SER A 150 -5.99 2.90 12.93
N ALA A 151 -5.76 2.42 11.71
CA ALA A 151 -5.73 1.01 11.42
C ALA A 151 -4.67 0.26 12.24
N LEU A 152 -3.47 0.83 12.40
CA LEU A 152 -2.36 0.25 13.15
C LEU A 152 -2.60 0.24 14.67
N LEU A 153 -3.25 1.27 15.22
CA LEU A 153 -3.64 1.37 16.63
C LEU A 153 -4.79 0.42 17.02
N GLY A 154 -5.50 -0.12 16.04
CA GLY A 154 -6.65 -1.02 16.28
C GLY A 154 -7.99 -0.30 16.29
N ASP A 155 -7.99 0.99 15.97
CA ASP A 155 -9.21 1.76 15.72
C ASP A 155 -9.80 1.42 14.35
N ASP A 156 -11.09 1.74 14.15
CA ASP A 156 -11.75 1.54 12.87
C ASP A 156 -11.26 2.60 11.85
N PRO A 157 -10.46 2.22 10.83
CA PRO A 157 -9.87 3.18 9.89
C PRO A 157 -10.93 3.99 9.16
N ILE A 158 -12.10 3.39 8.95
CA ILE A 158 -13.16 4.01 8.17
C ILE A 158 -13.91 5.10 8.91
N SER A 159 -13.77 5.18 10.23
CA SER A 159 -14.35 6.26 11.04
C SER A 159 -13.86 7.64 10.61
N LEU A 160 -12.66 7.69 10.01
CA LEU A 160 -12.05 8.89 9.44
C LEU A 160 -12.55 9.24 8.03
N SER A 161 -13.32 8.34 7.39
CA SER A 161 -13.90 8.59 6.07
C SER A 161 -15.09 9.54 6.15
N LYS A 162 -15.35 10.28 5.06
CA LYS A 162 -16.54 11.13 4.97
C LYS A 162 -17.80 10.28 5.08
N GLN A 163 -18.59 10.51 6.12
CA GLN A 163 -19.91 9.89 6.27
C GLN A 163 -20.87 10.45 5.21
N LYS A 164 -21.68 9.56 4.61
CA LYS A 164 -22.82 9.99 3.82
C LYS A 164 -24.00 10.18 4.76
N ALA A 165 -24.56 11.39 4.77
CA ALA A 165 -25.76 11.70 5.53
C ALA A 165 -26.93 11.95 4.56
N PHE A 166 -28.08 11.38 4.88
CA PHE A 166 -29.35 11.63 4.21
C PHE A 166 -30.37 12.05 5.27
N VAL A 167 -31.12 13.12 4.99
CA VAL A 167 -32.18 13.61 5.88
C VAL A 167 -33.46 13.69 5.06
N TYR A 168 -34.50 13.02 5.54
CA TYR A 168 -35.85 13.09 5.01
C TYR A 168 -36.75 13.80 6.03
N THR A 169 -37.52 14.78 5.59
CA THR A 169 -38.37 15.58 6.49
C THR A 169 -39.78 15.67 5.92
N GLU A 170 -40.78 15.44 6.77
CA GLU A 170 -42.21 15.63 6.49
C GLU A 170 -42.87 16.44 7.61
N SER A 171 -44.15 16.78 7.44
CA SER A 171 -44.92 17.58 8.41
C SER A 171 -45.03 16.91 9.79
N SER A 172 -44.94 15.58 9.86
CA SER A 172 -45.05 14.78 11.09
C SER A 172 -43.71 14.46 11.76
N GLY A 173 -42.57 14.74 11.12
CA GLY A 173 -41.24 14.41 11.66
C GLY A 173 -40.13 14.29 10.62
N SER A 174 -38.98 13.76 11.04
CA SER A 174 -37.82 13.58 10.16
C SER A 174 -37.07 12.27 10.44
N ILE A 175 -36.51 11.68 9.39
CA ILE A 175 -35.61 10.52 9.43
C ILE A 175 -34.22 10.97 8.98
N SER A 176 -33.19 10.64 9.76
CA SER A 176 -31.80 10.86 9.37
C SER A 176 -31.03 9.55 9.32
N LEU A 177 -30.22 9.37 8.27
CA LEU A 177 -29.40 8.20 8.06
C LEU A 177 -27.97 8.65 7.78
N SER A 178 -27.02 8.20 8.60
CA SER A 178 -25.59 8.40 8.37
C SER A 178 -24.85 7.07 8.35
N TYR A 179 -23.95 6.89 7.39
CA TYR A 179 -23.19 5.65 7.24
C TYR A 179 -21.83 5.87 6.56
N SER A 180 -20.91 4.93 6.82
CA SER A 180 -19.55 4.93 6.27
C SER A 180 -19.53 4.79 4.74
N ASP A 181 -18.52 5.39 4.09
CA ASP A 181 -18.48 5.48 2.63
C ASP A 181 -18.28 4.14 1.90
N ASN A 182 -17.92 3.08 2.62
CA ASN A 182 -17.73 1.72 2.09
C ASN A 182 -19.03 0.91 1.99
N ILE A 183 -20.13 1.36 2.62
CA ILE A 183 -21.38 0.62 2.62
C ILE A 183 -22.00 0.66 1.21
N SER A 184 -22.28 -0.52 0.66
CA SER A 184 -22.84 -0.67 -0.69
C SER A 184 -24.36 -0.51 -0.69
N LYS A 185 -24.94 -0.19 -1.86
CA LYS A 185 -26.40 -0.17 -2.06
C LYS A 185 -27.07 -1.51 -1.70
N LYS A 186 -26.39 -2.62 -1.95
CA LYS A 186 -26.87 -3.97 -1.61
C LYS A 186 -27.01 -4.12 -0.08
N ILE A 187 -25.98 -3.76 0.67
CA ILE A 187 -25.99 -3.82 2.14
C ILE A 187 -27.05 -2.89 2.72
N LEU A 188 -27.17 -1.66 2.18
CA LEU A 188 -28.23 -0.74 2.60
C LEU A 188 -29.62 -1.32 2.35
N LYS A 189 -29.84 -1.94 1.18
CA LYS A 189 -31.11 -2.57 0.86
C LYS A 189 -31.42 -3.70 1.85
N GLU A 190 -30.47 -4.61 2.07
CA GLU A 190 -30.62 -5.70 3.05
C GLU A 190 -30.88 -5.18 4.48
N PHE A 191 -30.26 -4.06 4.87
CA PHE A 191 -30.53 -3.40 6.15
C PHE A 191 -31.95 -2.84 6.21
N PHE A 192 -32.39 -2.11 5.18
CA PHE A 192 -33.74 -1.53 5.14
C PHE A 192 -34.83 -2.59 5.05
N ASP A 193 -34.61 -3.67 4.30
CA ASP A 193 -35.54 -4.80 4.23
C ASP A 193 -35.75 -5.37 5.65
N LYS A 194 -34.68 -5.55 6.43
CA LYS A 194 -34.79 -5.98 7.85
C LYS A 194 -35.49 -4.98 8.76
N VAL A 195 -35.19 -3.69 8.61
CA VAL A 195 -35.86 -2.64 9.40
C VAL A 195 -37.36 -2.62 9.11
N LEU A 196 -37.76 -2.78 7.85
CA LEU A 196 -39.17 -2.84 7.47
C LEU A 196 -39.88 -4.11 7.99
N ASP A 197 -39.17 -5.23 8.13
CA ASP A 197 -39.72 -6.44 8.73
C ASP A 197 -39.99 -6.29 10.25
N GLU A 198 -39.38 -5.31 10.92
CA GLU A 198 -39.51 -5.06 12.36
C GLU A 198 -40.59 -4.01 12.72
N ILE A 199 -41.20 -3.33 11.74
CA ILE A 199 -42.17 -2.23 11.93
C ILE A 199 -43.53 -2.62 11.34
#